data_AF-A0A1M5SCT2-F1
#
_entry.id   AF-A0A1M5SCT2-F1
#
_cell.length_a   1.000
_cell.length_b   1.000
_cell.length_c   1.000
_cell.angle_alpha   90.00
_cell.angle_beta   90.00
_cell.angle_gamma   90.00
#
_symmetry.space_group_name_H-M   'P 1'
#
loop_
_entity.id
_entity.type
_entity.pdbx_description
1 polymer ?
#
loop_
_entity_poly.entity_id
_entity_poly.type
_entity_poly.pdbx_seq_one_letter_code
_entity_poly.pdbx_strand_id
1 'polypeptide(L)'
;MNKWFPEALKEFKIMSVFDLLLEYINEGKIKLDNSKHPMRATYHDPCNYGRKSEKAFGKAYYEEGRIITKLCCPDFKDMEPNRESNYCCGAGGGAWAMPFAPERVFYGRIKARQIRETEAHLVIAPCHNCRDQLLKSLNNEYDLGIEVKYLWELVADSLVQPGEGAEAAEQSSETEAQ
;
A
#
# COMPACT_ATOMS: atom_id res chain seq x y z
N MET A 1 20.37 4.85 12.78
CA MET A 1 20.60 3.89 13.87
C MET A 1 22.07 3.55 14.03
N ASN A 2 22.83 3.28 12.95
CA ASN A 2 24.27 2.96 13.02
C ASN A 2 25.12 3.96 13.83
N LYS A 3 24.78 5.25 13.80
CA LYS A 3 25.47 6.28 14.58
C LYS A 3 25.18 6.25 16.08
N TRP A 4 23.96 5.88 16.47
CA TRP A 4 23.45 6.08 17.84
C TRP A 4 23.27 4.76 18.60
N PHE A 5 22.99 3.66 17.90
CA PHE A 5 22.70 2.34 18.47
C PHE A 5 23.30 1.21 17.61
N PRO A 6 24.64 1.17 17.40
CA PRO A 6 25.26 0.16 16.55
C PRO A 6 25.17 -1.26 17.12
N GLU A 7 25.25 -1.43 18.44
CA GLU A 7 25.21 -2.76 19.08
C GLU A 7 23.83 -3.41 18.97
N ALA A 8 22.75 -2.63 19.10
CA ALA A 8 21.39 -3.13 18.92
C ALA A 8 21.16 -3.73 17.53
N LEU A 9 21.84 -3.23 16.50
CA LEU A 9 21.74 -3.76 15.13
C LEU A 9 22.49 -5.07 14.92
N LYS A 10 23.36 -5.47 15.85
CA LYS A 10 24.00 -6.80 15.85
C LYS A 10 23.08 -7.86 16.46
N GLU A 11 22.24 -7.46 17.41
CA GLU A 11 21.34 -8.37 18.13
C GLU A 11 19.96 -8.49 17.46
N PHE A 12 19.43 -7.39 16.90
CA PHE A 12 18.08 -7.35 16.35
C PHE A 12 18.06 -7.13 14.83
N LYS A 13 17.34 -8.01 14.14
CA LYS A 13 17.01 -7.82 12.72
C LYS A 13 15.89 -6.79 12.60
N ILE A 14 16.16 -5.67 11.95
CA ILE A 14 15.14 -4.69 11.59
C ILE A 14 14.56 -5.07 10.23
N MET A 15 13.24 -5.17 10.16
CA MET A 15 12.51 -5.46 8.94
C MET A 15 11.45 -4.39 8.69
N SER A 16 11.22 -4.07 7.42
CA SER A 16 10.03 -3.32 7.06
C SER A 16 8.82 -4.27 7.00
N VAL A 17 7.62 -3.71 7.10
CA VAL A 17 6.39 -4.47 6.86
C VAL A 17 6.34 -5.04 5.45
N PHE A 18 6.98 -4.40 4.47
CA PHE A 18 7.07 -4.91 3.09
C PHE A 18 7.85 -6.21 3.03
N ASP A 19 9.03 -6.25 3.68
CA ASP A 19 9.87 -7.45 3.72
C ASP A 19 9.14 -8.59 4.44
N LEU A 20 8.47 -8.29 5.56
CA LEU A 20 7.72 -9.28 6.33
C LEU A 20 6.56 -9.88 5.53
N LEU A 21 5.77 -9.05 4.86
CA LEU A 21 4.64 -9.50 4.05
C LEU A 21 5.12 -10.35 2.87
N LEU A 22 6.18 -9.92 2.17
CA LEU A 22 6.76 -10.72 1.09
C LEU A 22 7.35 -12.04 1.59
N GLU A 23 8.01 -12.06 2.74
CA GLU A 23 8.50 -13.29 3.35
C GLU A 23 7.34 -14.27 3.59
N TYR A 24 6.24 -13.80 4.20
CA TYR A 24 5.09 -14.63 4.50
C TYR A 24 4.41 -15.17 3.24
N ILE A 25 4.31 -14.36 2.20
CA ILE A 25 3.74 -14.77 0.91
C ILE A 25 4.65 -15.79 0.21
N ASN A 26 5.94 -15.50 0.09
CA ASN A 26 6.88 -16.32 -0.67
C ASN A 26 7.15 -17.68 -0.01
N GLU A 27 7.15 -17.72 1.32
CA GLU A 27 7.28 -18.98 2.07
C GLU A 27 5.95 -19.76 2.18
N GLY A 28 4.85 -19.22 1.64
CA GLY A 28 3.53 -19.85 1.69
C GLY A 28 2.93 -19.88 3.10
N LYS A 29 3.44 -19.08 4.04
CA LYS A 29 2.88 -18.91 5.39
C LYS A 29 1.48 -18.30 5.34
N ILE A 30 1.21 -17.45 4.34
CA ILE A 30 -0.11 -16.93 4.03
C ILE A 30 -0.44 -17.17 2.56
N LYS A 31 -1.73 -17.34 2.25
CA LYS A 31 -2.26 -17.43 0.89
C LYS A 31 -3.23 -16.29 0.66
N LEU A 32 -3.20 -15.74 -0.55
CA LEU A 32 -4.01 -14.60 -0.94
C LEU A 32 -5.05 -15.00 -1.99
N ASP A 33 -6.26 -14.49 -1.82
CA ASP A 33 -7.35 -14.54 -2.80
C ASP A 33 -7.49 -13.16 -3.44
N ASN A 34 -7.07 -13.06 -4.69
CA ASN A 34 -7.11 -11.81 -5.45
C ASN A 34 -8.50 -11.49 -6.02
N SER A 35 -9.49 -12.39 -5.88
CA SER A 35 -10.86 -12.13 -6.31
C SER A 35 -11.61 -11.16 -5.39
N LYS A 36 -11.12 -10.97 -4.15
CA LYS A 36 -11.73 -10.09 -3.13
C LYS A 36 -11.65 -8.60 -3.48
N HIS A 37 -10.77 -8.20 -4.40
CA HIS A 37 -10.60 -6.81 -4.83
C HIS A 37 -10.63 -6.67 -6.37
N PRO A 38 -11.80 -6.81 -7.01
CA PRO A 38 -11.92 -6.80 -8.47
C PRO A 38 -11.82 -5.39 -9.08
N MET A 39 -11.91 -4.35 -8.26
CA MET A 39 -11.81 -2.96 -8.71
C MET A 39 -10.38 -2.58 -9.10
N ARG A 40 -10.24 -1.64 -10.05
CA ARG A 40 -8.92 -1.12 -10.43
C ARG A 40 -8.21 -0.51 -9.23
N ALA A 41 -7.01 -1.02 -8.95
CA ALA A 41 -6.15 -0.54 -7.89
C ALA A 41 -4.95 0.25 -8.43
N THR A 42 -4.44 1.16 -7.61
CA THR A 42 -3.15 1.84 -7.84
C THR A 42 -2.34 1.90 -6.55
N TYR A 43 -1.03 2.10 -6.67
CA TYR A 43 -0.11 2.16 -5.54
C TYR A 43 0.51 3.55 -5.41
N HIS A 44 0.41 4.13 -4.22
CA HIS A 44 1.05 5.40 -3.90
C HIS A 44 2.43 5.16 -3.27
N ASP A 45 3.52 5.44 -4.01
CA ASP A 45 4.88 5.45 -3.46
C ASP A 45 5.06 6.55 -2.40
N PRO A 46 5.18 6.22 -1.09
CA PRO A 46 5.34 7.23 -0.07
C PRO A 46 6.77 7.72 -0.02
N CYS A 47 6.96 9.03 0.12
CA CYS A 47 8.30 9.63 0.23
C CYS A 47 9.12 9.08 1.42
N ASN A 48 8.47 8.64 2.50
CA ASN A 48 9.13 8.02 3.64
C ASN A 48 9.72 6.64 3.28
N TYR A 49 8.98 5.80 2.56
CA TYR A 49 9.42 4.44 2.22
C TYR A 49 10.27 4.38 0.94
N GLY A 50 10.13 5.35 0.05
CA GLY A 50 11.00 5.53 -1.10
C GLY A 50 12.26 6.31 -0.73
N ARG A 51 12.23 7.61 -1.05
CA ARG A 51 13.37 8.53 -0.96
C ARG A 51 14.05 8.59 0.41
N LYS A 52 13.29 8.62 1.52
CA LYS A 52 13.91 8.70 2.85
C LYS A 52 14.53 7.37 3.28
N SER A 53 13.86 6.24 3.04
CA SER A 53 14.45 4.93 3.34
C SER A 53 15.70 4.67 2.50
N GLU A 54 15.70 5.03 1.21
CA GLU A 54 16.88 4.96 0.35
C GLU A 54 18.05 5.74 0.97
N LYS A 55 17.81 7.01 1.33
CA LYS A 55 18.84 7.86 1.94
C LYS A 55 19.32 7.36 3.31
N ALA A 56 18.43 6.79 4.12
CA ALA A 56 18.74 6.43 5.51
C ALA A 56 19.29 5.01 5.66
N PHE A 57 18.88 4.10 4.78
CA PHE A 57 19.10 2.65 4.90
C PHE A 57 19.64 2.01 3.62
N GLY A 58 19.82 2.77 2.53
CA GLY A 58 20.29 2.23 1.24
C GLY A 58 19.28 1.32 0.54
N LYS A 59 18.00 1.44 0.91
CA LYS A 59 16.90 0.66 0.31
C LYS A 59 15.60 1.47 0.27
N ALA A 60 15.07 1.67 -0.92
CA ALA A 60 13.71 2.10 -1.18
C ALA A 60 12.74 0.91 -1.27
N TYR A 61 11.47 1.16 -0.93
CA TYR A 61 10.38 0.18 -1.04
C TYR A 61 9.36 0.59 -2.11
N TYR A 62 9.81 0.61 -3.37
CA TYR A 62 8.96 0.96 -4.52
C TYR A 62 8.29 -0.27 -5.14
N GLU A 63 9.05 -1.36 -5.31
CA GLU A 63 8.56 -2.55 -6.01
C GLU A 63 7.78 -3.46 -5.08
N GLU A 64 8.20 -3.59 -3.83
CA GLU A 64 7.59 -4.50 -2.86
C GLU A 64 6.10 -4.18 -2.66
N GLY A 65 5.77 -2.90 -2.53
CA GLY A 65 4.38 -2.46 -2.42
C GLY A 65 3.56 -2.75 -3.68
N ARG A 66 4.16 -2.60 -4.87
CA ARG A 66 3.50 -2.96 -6.14
C ARG A 66 3.29 -4.45 -6.29
N ILE A 67 4.30 -5.25 -5.96
CA ILE A 67 4.24 -6.71 -6.03
C ILE A 67 3.10 -7.19 -5.13
N ILE A 68 3.10 -6.78 -3.86
CA ILE A 68 2.04 -7.15 -2.91
C ILE A 68 0.67 -6.68 -3.42
N THR A 69 0.55 -5.45 -3.93
CA THR A 69 -0.73 -4.95 -4.46
C THR A 69 -1.23 -5.79 -5.63
N LYS A 70 -0.36 -6.15 -6.58
CA LYS A 70 -0.72 -6.99 -7.75
C LYS A 70 -1.08 -8.42 -7.38
N LEU A 71 -0.56 -8.93 -6.27
CA LEU A 71 -0.95 -10.24 -5.74
C LEU A 71 -2.35 -10.22 -5.10
N CYS A 72 -2.83 -9.05 -4.67
CA CYS A 72 -4.16 -8.88 -4.05
C CYS A 72 -5.21 -8.35 -5.05
N CYS A 73 -4.79 -7.60 -6.07
CA CYS A 73 -5.69 -6.91 -7.00
C CYS A 73 -5.31 -7.27 -8.45
N PRO A 74 -6.19 -7.93 -9.23
CA PRO A 74 -5.88 -8.35 -10.60
C PRO A 74 -5.87 -7.18 -11.61
N ASP A 75 -6.69 -6.15 -11.41
CA ASP A 75 -6.64 -4.91 -12.22
C ASP A 75 -5.79 -3.86 -11.49
N PHE A 76 -4.59 -3.60 -12.01
CA PHE A 76 -3.65 -2.63 -11.45
C PHE A 76 -3.20 -1.61 -12.50
N LYS A 77 -3.40 -0.33 -12.21
CA LYS A 77 -2.86 0.79 -12.98
C LYS A 77 -1.92 1.62 -12.12
N ASP A 78 -0.66 1.72 -12.54
CA ASP A 78 0.33 2.51 -11.82
C ASP A 78 0.11 4.02 -11.98
N MET A 79 0.58 4.79 -10.99
CA MET A 79 0.65 6.25 -11.09
C MET A 79 1.78 6.68 -12.02
N GLU A 80 1.64 7.82 -12.68
CA GLU A 80 2.72 8.45 -13.46
C GLU A 80 2.84 9.94 -13.05
N PRO A 81 4.02 10.44 -12.68
CA PRO A 81 5.26 9.69 -12.40
C PRO A 81 5.18 8.81 -11.15
N ASN A 82 5.93 7.71 -11.14
CA ASN A 82 6.03 6.77 -10.01
C ASN A 82 7.44 6.77 -9.38
N ARG A 83 7.62 5.89 -8.38
CA ARG A 83 8.88 5.63 -7.67
C ARG A 83 9.46 6.91 -7.07
N GLU A 84 10.74 7.17 -7.28
CA GLU A 84 11.41 8.37 -6.78
C GLU A 84 10.83 9.68 -7.32
N SER A 85 10.19 9.63 -8.49
CA SER A 85 9.56 10.79 -9.13
C SER A 85 8.11 11.00 -8.70
N ASN A 86 7.55 10.10 -7.89
CA ASN A 86 6.17 10.22 -7.42
C ASN A 86 5.96 11.49 -6.57
N TYR A 87 4.82 12.14 -6.79
CA TYR A 87 4.42 13.33 -6.04
C TYR A 87 4.11 13.00 -4.57
N CYS A 88 4.49 13.91 -3.67
CA CYS A 88 4.13 13.82 -2.26
C CYS A 88 2.61 14.00 -2.08
N CYS A 89 2.02 13.38 -1.05
CA CYS A 89 0.60 13.61 -0.69
C CYS A 89 0.35 14.98 -0.05
N GLY A 90 1.38 15.63 0.50
CA GLY A 90 1.32 16.92 1.18
C GLY A 90 1.34 16.85 2.72
N ALA A 91 1.11 15.67 3.31
CA ALA A 91 0.95 15.51 4.77
C ALA A 91 2.23 15.16 5.56
N GLY A 92 3.36 14.99 4.87
CA GLY A 92 4.63 14.64 5.51
C GLY A 92 5.25 15.80 6.31
N GLY A 93 6.32 15.51 7.06
CA GLY A 93 7.13 16.56 7.72
C GLY A 93 6.43 17.30 8.86
N GLY A 94 5.36 16.73 9.43
CA GLY A 94 4.55 17.36 10.47
C GLY A 94 3.32 18.10 9.94
N ALA A 95 3.16 18.25 8.62
CA ALA A 95 2.05 19.01 8.03
C ALA A 95 0.67 18.43 8.36
N TRP A 96 0.55 17.11 8.55
CA TRP A 96 -0.70 16.49 9.01
C TRP A 96 -1.08 16.88 10.45
N ALA A 97 -0.11 16.86 11.36
CA ALA A 97 -0.32 17.08 12.79
C ALA A 97 -0.42 18.58 13.16
N MET A 98 0.14 19.44 12.32
CA MET A 98 0.19 20.89 12.50
C MET A 98 -0.97 21.56 11.75
N PRO A 99 -1.32 22.83 12.05
CA PRO A 99 -2.48 23.52 11.46
C PRO A 99 -2.22 24.02 10.02
N PHE A 100 -1.64 23.16 9.17
CA PHE A 100 -1.34 23.43 7.76
C PHE A 100 -2.33 22.75 6.81
N ALA A 101 -3.59 22.58 7.26
CA ALA A 101 -4.61 21.90 6.47
C ALA A 101 -4.82 22.57 5.09
N PRO A 102 -4.98 23.91 4.99
CA PRO A 102 -5.13 24.58 3.70
C PRO A 102 -3.94 24.33 2.75
N GLU A 103 -2.71 24.43 3.26
CA GLU A 103 -1.49 24.30 2.47
C GLU A 103 -1.27 22.87 1.98
N ARG A 104 -1.44 21.86 2.87
CA ARG A 104 -1.27 20.46 2.50
C ARG A 104 -2.32 19.99 1.50
N VAL A 105 -3.56 20.47 1.63
CA VAL A 105 -4.66 20.16 0.71
C VAL A 105 -4.45 20.86 -0.64
N PHE A 106 -4.05 22.13 -0.64
CA PHE A 106 -3.71 22.85 -1.86
C PHE A 106 -2.57 22.16 -2.60
N TYR A 107 -1.46 21.83 -1.92
CA TYR A 107 -0.35 21.10 -2.52
C TYR A 107 -0.80 19.73 -3.07
N GLY A 108 -1.66 19.03 -2.33
CA GLY A 108 -2.19 17.72 -2.71
C GLY A 108 -3.03 17.68 -3.99
N ARG A 109 -3.44 18.82 -4.56
CA ARG A 109 -4.20 18.87 -5.84
C ARG A 109 -3.52 18.11 -6.98
N ILE A 110 -2.18 18.15 -7.04
CA ILE A 110 -1.41 17.45 -8.07
C ILE A 110 -1.49 15.93 -7.85
N LYS A 111 -1.45 15.50 -6.59
CA LYS A 111 -1.66 14.09 -6.22
C LYS A 111 -3.09 13.63 -6.53
N ALA A 112 -4.08 14.47 -6.25
CA ALA A 112 -5.48 14.18 -6.57
C ALA A 112 -5.68 13.99 -8.09
N ARG A 113 -5.10 14.88 -8.91
CA ARG A 113 -5.09 14.74 -10.37
C ARG A 113 -4.42 13.43 -10.80
N GLN A 114 -3.24 13.14 -10.25
CA GLN A 114 -2.50 11.93 -10.56
C GLN A 114 -3.28 10.65 -10.23
N ILE A 115 -4.02 10.63 -9.11
CA ILE A 115 -4.89 9.49 -8.77
C ILE A 115 -6.00 9.35 -9.81
N ARG A 116 -6.67 10.45 -10.20
CA ARG A 116 -7.72 10.39 -11.25
C ARG A 116 -7.21 9.84 -12.57
N GLU A 117 -5.99 10.20 -12.96
CA GLU A 117 -5.34 9.71 -14.19
C GLU A 117 -5.12 8.18 -14.20
N THR A 118 -5.14 7.53 -13.03
CA THR A 118 -5.08 6.05 -12.94
C THR A 118 -6.43 5.38 -13.14
N GLU A 119 -7.54 6.13 -13.02
CA GLU A 119 -8.91 5.58 -12.99
C GLU A 119 -9.11 4.50 -11.90
N ALA A 120 -8.24 4.48 -10.88
CA ALA A 120 -8.33 3.51 -9.81
C ALA A 120 -9.43 3.91 -8.82
N HIS A 121 -10.18 2.90 -8.37
CA HIS A 121 -11.15 3.02 -7.29
C HIS A 121 -10.53 2.66 -5.94
N LEU A 122 -9.40 1.95 -5.93
CA LEU A 122 -8.66 1.57 -4.73
C LEU A 122 -7.23 2.11 -4.78
N VAL A 123 -6.83 2.89 -3.77
CA VAL A 123 -5.48 3.44 -3.64
C VAL A 123 -4.78 2.81 -2.44
N ILE A 124 -3.65 2.15 -2.70
CA ILE A 124 -2.84 1.54 -1.64
C ILE A 124 -1.79 2.53 -1.16
N ALA A 125 -1.84 2.87 0.13
CA ALA A 125 -0.97 3.86 0.75
C ALA A 125 -0.37 3.32 2.06
N PRO A 126 0.85 2.75 2.06
CA PRO A 126 1.43 2.11 3.25
C PRO A 126 1.90 3.07 4.34
N CYS A 127 1.93 4.38 4.08
CA CYS A 127 2.35 5.40 5.05
C CYS A 127 1.11 6.04 5.71
N HIS A 128 1.09 6.12 7.04
CA HIS A 128 -0.05 6.68 7.79
C HIS A 128 -0.45 8.10 7.35
N ASN A 129 0.52 9.01 7.21
CA ASN A 129 0.25 10.37 6.74
C ASN A 129 -0.30 10.37 5.31
N CYS A 130 0.16 9.46 4.46
CA CYS A 130 -0.36 9.36 3.10
C CYS A 130 -1.80 8.86 3.11
N ARG A 131 -2.08 7.76 3.81
CA ARG A 131 -3.45 7.22 3.89
C ARG A 131 -4.42 8.27 4.43
N ASP A 132 -4.10 8.91 5.55
CA ASP A 132 -4.99 9.89 6.17
C ASP A 132 -5.20 11.12 5.28
N GLN A 133 -4.14 11.62 4.62
CA GLN A 133 -4.25 12.72 3.67
C GLN A 133 -5.13 12.39 2.47
N LEU A 134 -4.91 11.21 1.87
CA LEU A 134 -5.67 10.76 0.72
C LEU A 134 -7.12 10.53 1.11
N LEU A 135 -7.37 9.74 2.16
CA LEU A 135 -8.68 9.31 2.60
C LEU A 135 -9.54 10.44 3.18
N LYS A 136 -8.99 11.22 4.13
CA LYS A 136 -9.78 12.18 4.92
C LYS A 136 -9.83 13.57 4.30
N SER A 137 -8.85 13.93 3.47
CA SER A 137 -8.76 15.28 2.90
C SER A 137 -8.91 15.29 1.39
N LEU A 138 -7.99 14.68 0.63
CA LEU A 138 -8.02 14.80 -0.83
C LEU A 138 -9.23 14.10 -1.45
N ASN A 139 -9.69 12.98 -0.88
CA ASN A 139 -10.86 12.27 -1.37
C ASN A 139 -12.11 13.15 -1.34
N ASN A 140 -12.30 13.90 -0.24
CA ASN A 140 -13.46 14.77 -0.04
C ASN A 140 -13.31 16.11 -0.78
N GLU A 141 -12.16 16.77 -0.67
CA GLU A 141 -11.93 18.09 -1.28
C GLU A 141 -12.01 18.03 -2.82
N TYR A 142 -11.57 16.91 -3.39
CA TYR A 142 -11.51 16.73 -4.84
C TYR A 142 -12.43 15.61 -5.32
N ASP A 143 -13.47 15.23 -4.58
CA ASP A 143 -14.49 14.26 -5.02
C ASP A 143 -13.90 13.04 -5.76
N LEU A 144 -12.87 12.41 -5.19
CA LEU A 144 -12.12 11.37 -5.89
C LEU A 144 -12.90 10.06 -5.99
N GLY A 145 -13.82 9.81 -5.06
CA GLY A 145 -14.63 8.59 -5.04
C GLY A 145 -13.79 7.31 -4.87
N ILE A 146 -12.64 7.42 -4.18
CA ILE A 146 -11.70 6.31 -3.98
C ILE A 146 -11.84 5.70 -2.59
N GLU A 147 -11.54 4.42 -2.50
CA GLU A 147 -11.17 3.75 -1.27
C GLU A 147 -9.65 3.85 -1.07
N VAL A 148 -9.19 3.97 0.18
CA VAL A 148 -7.76 4.03 0.50
C VAL A 148 -7.44 3.04 1.61
N LYS A 149 -6.58 2.06 1.30
CA LYS A 149 -6.14 1.03 2.24
C LYS A 149 -4.66 1.13 2.57
N TYR A 150 -4.31 0.71 3.78
CA TYR A 150 -2.93 0.33 4.05
C TYR A 150 -2.56 -0.94 3.28
N LEU A 151 -1.26 -1.17 3.09
CA LEU A 151 -0.77 -2.38 2.41
C LEU A 151 -1.07 -3.65 3.23
N TRP A 152 -0.92 -3.60 4.54
CA TRP A 152 -1.24 -4.74 5.42
C TRP A 152 -2.75 -4.94 5.59
N GLU A 153 -3.55 -3.88 5.47
CA GLU A 153 -5.02 -3.95 5.45
C GLU A 153 -5.48 -4.68 4.17
N LEU A 154 -4.93 -4.30 3.01
CA LEU A 154 -5.16 -5.02 1.76
C LEU A 154 -4.80 -6.51 1.87
N VAL A 155 -3.62 -6.83 2.41
CA VAL A 155 -3.20 -8.23 2.57
C VAL A 155 -4.13 -8.97 3.52
N ALA A 156 -4.51 -8.37 4.65
CA ALA A 156 -5.40 -8.99 5.63
C ALA A 156 -6.77 -9.31 5.01
N ASP A 157 -7.34 -8.39 4.24
CA ASP A 157 -8.61 -8.60 3.55
C ASP A 157 -8.51 -9.66 2.44
N SER A 158 -7.32 -9.81 1.85
CA SER A 158 -7.04 -10.81 0.81
C SER A 158 -6.70 -12.19 1.37
N LEU A 159 -6.60 -12.40 2.69
CA LEU A 159 -6.24 -13.71 3.24
C LEU A 159 -7.28 -14.78 2.92
N VAL A 160 -6.82 -15.96 2.51
CA VAL A 160 -7.63 -17.19 2.52
C VAL A 160 -7.69 -17.71 3.95
N GLN A 161 -8.87 -17.73 4.54
CA GLN A 161 -9.05 -18.20 5.92
C GLN A 161 -8.99 -19.73 5.99
N PRO A 162 -8.48 -20.30 7.10
CA PRO A 162 -8.58 -21.74 7.35
C PRO A 162 -10.06 -22.18 7.35
N GLY A 163 -10.47 -22.94 6.33
CA GLY A 163 -11.85 -23.39 6.12
C GLY A 163 -12.43 -23.03 4.76
N GLU A 164 -12.07 -21.86 4.21
CA GLU A 164 -12.59 -21.39 2.90
C GLU A 164 -12.15 -22.29 1.72
N GLY A 165 -10.99 -22.94 1.84
CA GLY A 165 -10.48 -23.87 0.83
C GLY A 165 -11.08 -25.29 0.87
N ALA A 166 -11.78 -25.66 1.94
CA ALA A 166 -12.45 -26.96 2.04
C ALA A 166 -13.83 -26.92 1.35
N GLU A 167 -14.58 -25.83 1.55
CA GLU A 167 -15.91 -25.64 0.93
C GLU A 167 -15.83 -25.48 -0.60
N ALA A 168 -14.80 -24.80 -1.11
CA ALA A 168 -14.59 -24.66 -2.56
C ALA A 168 -14.19 -26.00 -3.24
N ALA A 169 -13.46 -26.87 -2.53
CA ALA A 169 -13.09 -28.19 -3.02
C ALA A 169 -14.28 -29.16 -3.01
N GLU A 170 -15.11 -29.14 -1.96
CA GLU A 170 -16.34 -29.95 -1.91
C GLU A 170 -17.35 -29.53 -2.99
N GLN A 171 -17.56 -28.23 -3.22
CA GLN A 171 -18.48 -27.74 -4.27
C GLN A 171 -18.02 -28.08 -5.69
N SER A 172 -16.70 -28.08 -5.97
CA SER A 172 -16.18 -28.52 -7.26
C SER A 172 -16.38 -30.04 -7.50
N SER A 173 -16.32 -30.85 -6.44
CA SER A 173 -16.52 -32.30 -6.53
C SER A 173 -18.00 -32.71 -6.71
N GLU A 174 -18.95 -31.93 -6.19
CA GLU A 174 -20.38 -32.16 -6.39
C GLU A 174 -20.88 -31.67 -7.76
N THR A 175 -20.24 -30.65 -8.33
CA THR A 175 -20.62 -30.09 -9.65
C THR A 175 -20.07 -30.95 -10.81
N GLU A 176 -18.98 -31.68 -10.62
CA GLU A 176 -18.46 -32.65 -11.60
C GLU A 176 -19.13 -34.04 -11.51
N ALA A 177 -19.92 -34.28 -10.46
CA ALA A 177 -20.65 -35.53 -10.23
C ALA A 177 -22.14 -35.49 -10.63
N GLN A 178 -22.60 -34.41 -11.25
CA GLN A 178 -23.95 -34.25 -11.85
C GLN A 178 -23.86 -34.12 -13.38
#